data_AF-A0A9E5NCU0-F1
#
_entry.id   AF-A0A9E5NCU0-F1
#
_cell.length_a   1.000
_cell.length_b   1.000
_cell.length_c   1.000
_cell.angle_alpha   90.00
_cell.angle_beta   90.00
_cell.angle_gamma   90.00
#
_symmetry.space_group_name_H-M   'P 1'
#
loop_
_entity.id
_entity.type
_entity.pdbx_description
1 polymer ?
#
loop_
_entity_poly.entity_id
_entity_poly.type
_entity_poly.pdbx_seq_one_letter_code
_entity_poly.pdbx_strand_id
1 'polypeptide(L)'
;MSVAIFAPKSKNKKIVGRGNVAATYASIQGSCPSSCPLKDGGCYAQMGRVAIHTGRLDKAFVRGMRPEAIARAERDAIRASFGGGSVPQDGARGGRDLRMHVSGDARTKRSAAILGQAADEWVSRGGGDVWTYTHAWRTVPRDAWGTSVSVLASTENPLDTEAIRAQGYVPAIVVAEHPSDRVFTLEGSDVGWIPCPQQTRGVPCSDCRLCFDDAKLRDMNKGIAFAAHGATRKIRKHLRVL
;
A
#
# COMPACT_ATOMS: atom_id res chain seq x y z
N MET A 1 -19.31 5.00 14.24
CA MET A 1 -18.64 4.97 12.91
C MET A 1 -17.32 4.20 13.05
N SER A 2 -16.89 3.44 12.04
CA SER A 2 -15.66 2.65 12.11
C SER A 2 -14.44 3.44 11.65
N VAL A 3 -13.26 3.15 12.23
CA VAL A 3 -11.95 3.73 11.86
C VAL A 3 -11.22 2.93 10.77
N ALA A 4 -11.79 1.79 10.37
CA ALA A 4 -11.36 1.00 9.23
C ALA A 4 -12.55 0.36 8.52
N ILE A 5 -12.44 0.15 7.21
CA ILE A 5 -13.46 -0.53 6.41
C ILE A 5 -12.85 -1.53 5.44
N PHE A 6 -13.60 -2.59 5.18
CA PHE A 6 -13.35 -3.56 4.13
C PHE A 6 -14.30 -3.32 2.95
N ALA A 7 -13.75 -3.26 1.75
CA ALA A 7 -14.48 -3.22 0.50
C ALA A 7 -14.32 -4.59 -0.19
N PRO A 8 -15.41 -5.40 -0.28
CA PRO A 8 -15.31 -6.77 -0.80
C PRO A 8 -14.85 -6.82 -2.25
N LYS A 9 -15.17 -5.79 -3.04
CA LYS A 9 -14.81 -5.70 -4.44
C LYS A 9 -14.47 -4.25 -4.81
N SER A 10 -13.26 -4.04 -5.29
CA SER A 10 -12.85 -2.77 -5.88
C SER A 10 -13.47 -2.59 -7.26
N LYS A 11 -13.82 -1.34 -7.59
CA LYS A 11 -14.22 -0.92 -8.94
C LYS A 11 -13.10 -0.14 -9.66
N ASN A 12 -11.91 -0.10 -9.08
CA ASN A 12 -10.79 0.66 -9.63
C ASN A 12 -10.12 -0.14 -10.76
N LYS A 13 -10.29 0.32 -12.00
CA LYS A 13 -9.67 -0.26 -13.20
C LYS A 13 -8.14 -0.34 -13.15
N LYS A 14 -7.48 0.44 -12.28
CA LYS A 14 -6.03 0.35 -12.07
C LYS A 14 -5.61 -0.96 -11.41
N ILE A 15 -6.46 -1.51 -10.54
CA ILE A 15 -6.13 -2.73 -9.79
C ILE A 15 -6.87 -3.96 -10.29
N VAL A 16 -8.04 -3.78 -10.91
CA VAL A 16 -8.90 -4.87 -11.38
C VAL A 16 -8.71 -5.04 -12.88
N GLY A 17 -8.10 -6.17 -13.26
CA GLY A 17 -8.03 -6.72 -14.62
C GLY A 17 -8.72 -8.07 -14.67
N ARG A 18 -7.93 -9.15 -14.77
CA ARG A 18 -8.39 -10.54 -14.62
C ARG A 18 -8.65 -10.81 -13.14
N GLY A 19 -9.91 -10.96 -12.75
CA GLY A 19 -10.30 -11.29 -11.39
C GLY A 19 -10.53 -10.09 -10.48
N ASN A 20 -11.26 -10.34 -9.40
CA ASN A 20 -11.65 -9.34 -8.43
C ASN A 20 -10.54 -9.10 -7.40
N VAL A 21 -10.54 -7.88 -6.86
CA VAL A 21 -9.61 -7.45 -5.80
C VAL A 21 -10.44 -6.85 -4.68
N ALA A 22 -10.25 -7.34 -3.46
CA ALA A 22 -10.76 -6.73 -2.25
C ALA A 22 -9.81 -5.61 -1.78
N ALA A 23 -10.32 -4.69 -0.96
CA ALA A 23 -9.51 -3.58 -0.47
C ALA A 23 -9.87 -3.18 0.96
N THR A 24 -8.90 -2.65 1.70
CA THR A 24 -9.16 -2.00 2.99
C THR A 24 -8.82 -0.51 2.97
N TYR A 25 -9.44 0.21 3.88
CA TYR A 25 -9.19 1.62 4.13
C TYR A 25 -9.13 1.82 5.65
N ALA A 26 -8.12 2.51 6.14
CA ALA A 26 -8.01 2.91 7.54
C ALA A 26 -7.88 4.44 7.65
N SER A 27 -8.15 4.96 8.86
CA SER A 27 -7.96 6.37 9.20
C SER A 27 -6.50 6.79 9.02
N ILE A 28 -6.27 7.84 8.24
CA ILE A 28 -4.94 8.43 8.05
C ILE A 28 -4.47 9.10 9.33
N GLN A 29 -5.40 9.76 10.04
CA GLN A 29 -5.04 10.50 11.24
C GLN A 29 -4.48 9.59 12.33
N GLY A 30 -5.08 8.42 12.52
CA GLY A 30 -4.67 7.50 13.57
C GLY A 30 -3.63 6.44 13.18
N SER A 31 -3.54 6.08 11.90
CA SER A 31 -2.74 4.94 11.46
C SER A 31 -1.44 5.34 10.72
N CYS A 32 -1.43 6.47 9.99
CA CYS A 32 -0.25 6.95 9.28
C CYS A 32 0.79 7.60 10.22
N PRO A 33 2.10 7.41 9.97
CA PRO A 33 3.15 8.03 10.76
C PRO A 33 3.09 9.56 10.66
N SER A 34 3.44 10.25 11.74
CA SER A 34 3.49 11.73 11.76
C SER A 34 4.61 12.29 10.89
N SER A 35 5.62 11.47 10.57
CA SER A 35 6.74 11.83 9.69
C SER A 35 6.41 11.76 8.20
N CYS A 36 5.22 11.28 7.80
CA CYS A 36 4.85 11.19 6.39
C CYS A 36 4.67 12.61 5.81
N PRO A 37 5.47 13.04 4.82
CA PRO A 37 5.38 14.39 4.27
C PRO A 37 4.08 14.64 3.51
N LEU A 38 3.43 13.57 3.04
CA LEU A 38 2.18 13.66 2.30
C LEU A 38 0.95 13.77 3.21
N LYS A 39 1.05 13.34 4.48
CA LYS A 39 -0.06 13.44 5.45
C LYS A 39 -0.42 14.91 5.64
N ASP A 40 -1.65 15.28 5.27
CA ASP A 40 -2.17 16.65 5.25
C ASP A 40 -1.42 17.62 4.30
N GLY A 41 -0.30 17.20 3.71
CA GLY A 41 0.50 17.95 2.72
C GLY A 41 0.17 17.65 1.25
N GLY A 42 -0.65 16.64 0.97
CA GLY A 42 -1.02 16.29 -0.41
C GLY A 42 -1.29 14.82 -0.66
N CYS A 43 -1.51 14.01 0.37
CA CYS A 43 -1.77 12.57 0.24
C CYS A 43 -2.89 12.29 -0.76
N TYR A 44 -2.65 11.38 -1.70
CA TYR A 44 -3.65 11.00 -2.70
C TYR A 44 -4.95 10.48 -2.04
N ALA A 45 -4.83 9.82 -0.89
CA ALA A 45 -5.97 9.27 -0.16
C ALA A 45 -6.82 10.36 0.54
N GLN A 46 -6.32 11.59 0.63
CA GLN A 46 -7.05 12.76 1.12
C GLN A 46 -7.62 13.60 -0.04
N MET A 47 -7.56 13.09 -1.28
CA MET A 47 -8.06 13.77 -2.48
C MET A 47 -9.13 12.95 -3.21
N GLY A 48 -9.95 13.66 -3.99
CA GLY A 48 -10.96 13.06 -4.87
C GLY A 48 -11.96 12.15 -4.15
N ARG A 49 -12.34 11.04 -4.79
CA ARG A 49 -13.34 10.11 -4.25
C ARG A 49 -12.84 9.33 -3.02
N VAL A 50 -11.53 9.11 -2.91
CA VAL A 50 -10.94 8.42 -1.74
C VAL A 50 -11.10 9.29 -0.49
N ALA A 51 -11.00 10.62 -0.62
CA ALA A 51 -11.18 11.56 0.48
C ALA A 51 -12.53 11.43 1.20
N ILE A 52 -13.60 11.03 0.49
CA ILE A 52 -14.93 10.82 1.10
C ILE A 52 -14.88 9.67 2.10
N HIS A 53 -14.25 8.56 1.70
CA HIS A 53 -14.05 7.41 2.59
C HIS A 53 -13.12 7.78 3.74
N THR A 54 -11.95 8.34 3.43
CA THR A 54 -10.94 8.73 4.42
C THR A 54 -11.48 9.72 5.44
N GLY A 55 -12.17 10.78 5.00
CA GLY A 55 -12.74 11.79 5.89
C GLY A 55 -13.79 11.22 6.84
N ARG A 56 -14.54 10.19 6.43
CA ARG A 56 -15.45 9.47 7.33
C ARG A 56 -14.70 8.65 8.39
N LEU A 57 -13.61 7.98 8.00
CA LEU A 57 -12.78 7.20 8.93
C LEU A 57 -12.06 8.13 9.92
N ASP A 58 -11.55 9.26 9.44
CA ASP A 58 -10.85 10.25 10.27
C ASP A 58 -11.82 10.97 11.23
N LYS A 59 -13.09 11.20 10.84
CA LYS A 59 -14.12 11.66 11.79
C LYS A 59 -14.43 10.65 12.90
N ALA A 60 -14.24 9.36 12.63
CA ALA A 60 -14.41 8.31 13.63
C ALA A 60 -13.18 8.13 14.53
N PHE A 61 -12.03 8.70 14.14
CA PHE A 61 -10.82 8.68 14.94
C PHE A 61 -10.94 9.65 16.12
N VAL A 62 -10.57 9.16 17.31
CA VAL A 62 -10.55 9.97 18.53
C VAL A 62 -9.10 10.19 18.93
N ARG A 63 -8.73 11.43 19.27
CA ARG A 63 -7.38 11.77 19.71
C ARG A 63 -7.00 10.92 20.93
N GLY A 64 -5.80 10.33 20.89
CA GLY A 64 -5.34 9.38 21.92
C GLY A 64 -5.69 7.92 21.62
N MET A 65 -6.50 7.64 20.59
CA MET A 65 -6.71 6.27 20.13
C MET A 65 -5.38 5.66 19.66
N ARG A 66 -5.08 4.49 20.21
CA ARG A 66 -3.85 3.75 19.93
C ARG A 66 -3.82 3.24 18.49
N PRO A 67 -2.69 3.29 17.79
CA PRO A 67 -2.55 2.76 16.42
C PRO A 67 -3.00 1.30 16.29
N GLU A 68 -2.80 0.50 17.33
CA GLU A 68 -3.16 -0.91 17.34
C GLU A 68 -4.68 -1.12 17.44
N ALA A 69 -5.43 -0.16 17.96
CA ALA A 69 -6.89 -0.22 17.95
C ALA A 69 -7.43 -0.12 16.52
N ILE A 70 -6.80 0.71 15.68
CA ILE A 70 -7.16 0.86 14.27
C ILE A 70 -6.77 -0.38 13.48
N ALA A 71 -5.56 -0.92 13.71
CA ALA A 71 -5.13 -2.17 13.10
C ALA A 71 -6.05 -3.35 13.48
N ARG A 72 -6.52 -3.42 14.74
CA ARG A 72 -7.53 -4.41 15.15
C ARG A 72 -8.86 -4.21 14.44
N ALA A 73 -9.35 -2.97 14.34
CA ALA A 73 -10.59 -2.69 13.61
C ALA A 73 -10.50 -3.10 12.13
N GLU A 74 -9.34 -2.92 11.51
CA GLU A 74 -9.09 -3.35 10.12
C GLU A 74 -9.04 -4.87 10.01
N ARG A 75 -8.27 -5.55 10.87
CA ARG A 75 -8.25 -7.02 10.95
C ARG A 75 -9.65 -7.58 11.16
N ASP A 76 -10.41 -7.02 12.08
CA ASP A 76 -11.75 -7.50 12.41
C ASP A 76 -12.71 -7.30 11.22
N ALA A 77 -12.54 -6.22 10.43
CA ALA A 77 -13.26 -6.03 9.18
C ALA A 77 -12.86 -7.06 8.09
N ILE A 78 -11.58 -7.42 7.99
CA ILE A 78 -11.10 -8.49 7.10
C ILE A 78 -11.67 -9.84 7.55
N ARG A 79 -11.64 -10.15 8.85
CA ARG A 79 -12.20 -11.39 9.42
C ARG A 79 -13.70 -11.50 9.15
N ALA A 80 -14.46 -10.45 9.43
CA ALA A 80 -15.90 -10.42 9.23
C ALA A 80 -16.32 -10.44 7.74
N SER A 81 -15.40 -10.19 6.81
CA SER A 81 -15.69 -10.26 5.37
C SER A 81 -16.28 -11.61 4.99
N PHE A 82 -17.21 -11.61 4.03
CA PHE A 82 -17.87 -12.83 3.55
C PHE A 82 -18.48 -13.69 4.69
N GLY A 83 -18.99 -13.03 5.73
CA GLY A 83 -19.60 -13.70 6.88
C GLY A 83 -18.60 -14.49 7.74
N GLY A 84 -17.30 -14.23 7.63
CA GLY A 84 -16.26 -15.03 8.31
C GLY A 84 -15.89 -16.32 7.60
N GLY A 85 -16.58 -16.68 6.51
CA GLY A 85 -16.35 -17.91 5.75
C GLY A 85 -15.20 -17.80 4.75
N SER A 86 -15.17 -18.73 3.81
CA SER A 86 -14.15 -18.78 2.75
C SER A 86 -14.17 -17.53 1.87
N VAL A 87 -12.99 -17.10 1.43
CA VAL A 87 -12.85 -16.00 0.48
C VAL A 87 -13.27 -16.50 -0.92
N PRO A 88 -14.01 -15.69 -1.71
CA PRO A 88 -14.39 -16.05 -3.07
C PRO A 88 -13.18 -16.42 -3.96
N GLN A 89 -13.34 -17.49 -4.75
CA GLN A 89 -12.34 -17.97 -5.71
C GLN A 89 -12.48 -17.28 -7.07
N ASP A 90 -12.52 -15.95 -7.06
CA ASP A 90 -12.73 -15.13 -8.26
C ASP A 90 -11.65 -14.05 -8.46
N GLY A 91 -10.49 -14.24 -7.83
CA GLY A 91 -9.26 -13.49 -8.09
C GLY A 91 -8.56 -13.95 -9.37
N ALA A 92 -7.45 -13.28 -9.70
CA ALA A 92 -6.70 -13.54 -10.93
C ALA A 92 -6.13 -14.97 -11.03
N ARG A 93 -5.89 -15.59 -9.87
CA ARG A 93 -5.23 -16.90 -9.73
C ARG A 93 -5.96 -17.80 -8.71
N GLY A 94 -7.28 -17.71 -8.63
CA GLY A 94 -8.10 -18.44 -7.65
C GLY A 94 -8.64 -17.50 -6.59
N GLY A 95 -8.17 -17.62 -5.35
CA GLY A 95 -8.59 -16.76 -4.24
C GLY A 95 -8.53 -15.26 -4.58
N ARG A 96 -9.52 -14.50 -4.13
CA ARG A 96 -9.56 -13.04 -4.33
C ARG A 96 -8.33 -12.38 -3.70
N ASP A 97 -7.62 -11.53 -4.44
CA ASP A 97 -6.48 -10.80 -3.90
C ASP A 97 -6.94 -9.65 -2.97
N LEU A 98 -6.08 -9.19 -2.05
CA LEU A 98 -6.38 -8.11 -1.10
C LEU A 98 -5.37 -6.97 -1.19
N ARG A 99 -5.86 -5.78 -1.61
CA ARG A 99 -5.10 -4.54 -1.47
C ARG A 99 -5.32 -3.96 -0.07
N MET A 100 -4.35 -4.19 0.81
CA MET A 100 -4.38 -3.57 2.13
C MET A 100 -3.96 -2.10 2.04
N HIS A 101 -4.65 -1.22 2.76
CA HIS A 101 -4.45 0.25 2.76
C HIS A 101 -4.55 0.90 1.38
N VAL A 102 -5.78 1.01 0.85
CA VAL A 102 -6.06 2.06 -0.14
C VAL A 102 -5.85 3.44 0.50
N SER A 103 -6.25 3.59 1.76
CA SER A 103 -5.86 4.66 2.67
C SER A 103 -5.43 4.08 4.02
N GLY A 104 -4.59 4.81 4.75
CA GLY A 104 -4.01 4.34 6.01
C GLY A 104 -2.60 3.80 5.84
N ASP A 105 -2.08 3.23 6.91
CA ASP A 105 -0.72 2.67 7.09
C ASP A 105 -0.66 1.99 8.48
N ALA A 106 0.46 1.33 8.81
CA ALA A 106 0.75 0.79 10.13
C ALA A 106 2.00 1.43 10.74
N ARG A 107 1.84 2.52 11.49
CA ARG A 107 2.96 3.28 12.09
C ARG A 107 3.69 2.65 13.28
N THR A 108 3.36 1.42 13.66
CA THR A 108 4.04 0.72 14.77
C THR A 108 4.27 -0.75 14.42
N LYS A 109 5.33 -1.35 14.97
CA LYS A 109 5.62 -2.79 14.79
C LYS A 109 4.43 -3.66 15.17
N ARG A 110 3.75 -3.32 16.26
CA ARG A 110 2.58 -4.07 16.74
C ARG A 110 1.37 -3.92 15.82
N SER A 111 1.15 -2.73 15.25
CA SER A 111 0.10 -2.54 14.23
C SER A 111 0.39 -3.38 12.99
N ALA A 112 1.65 -3.37 12.49
CA ALA A 112 2.04 -4.18 11.35
C ALA A 112 1.86 -5.68 11.62
N ALA A 113 2.24 -6.17 12.80
CA ALA A 113 2.07 -7.59 13.17
C ALA A 113 0.60 -8.02 13.24
N ILE A 114 -0.28 -7.15 13.74
CA ILE A 114 -1.74 -7.41 13.75
C ILE A 114 -2.29 -7.57 12.33
N LEU A 115 -1.79 -6.75 11.40
CA LEU A 115 -2.21 -6.79 10.00
C LEU A 115 -1.57 -7.95 9.23
N GLY A 116 -0.33 -8.32 9.55
CA GLY A 116 0.31 -9.54 9.07
C GLY A 116 -0.51 -10.77 9.42
N GLN A 117 -0.93 -10.89 10.68
CA GLN A 117 -1.85 -11.95 11.12
C GLN A 117 -3.17 -11.93 10.32
N ALA A 118 -3.72 -10.74 10.03
CA ALA A 118 -4.93 -10.62 9.23
C ALA A 118 -4.74 -11.15 7.80
N ALA A 119 -3.55 -10.98 7.23
CA ALA A 119 -3.19 -11.48 5.91
C ALA A 119 -2.98 -13.01 5.93
N ASP A 120 -2.33 -13.56 6.95
CA ASP A 120 -2.21 -15.01 7.13
C ASP A 120 -3.59 -15.68 7.16
N GLU A 121 -4.53 -15.09 7.91
CA GLU A 121 -5.92 -15.56 8.00
C GLU A 121 -6.70 -15.38 6.70
N TRP A 122 -6.42 -14.31 5.94
CA TRP A 122 -7.00 -14.13 4.61
C TRP A 122 -6.61 -15.27 3.69
N VAL A 123 -5.31 -15.58 3.63
CA VAL A 123 -4.77 -16.68 2.82
C VAL A 123 -5.32 -18.03 3.31
N SER A 124 -5.35 -18.28 4.62
CA SER A 124 -5.87 -19.54 5.18
C SER A 124 -7.34 -19.79 4.88
N ARG A 125 -8.12 -18.72 4.66
CA ARG A 125 -9.54 -18.79 4.25
C ARG A 125 -9.71 -18.97 2.72
N GLY A 126 -8.63 -19.24 2.00
CA GLY A 126 -8.61 -19.37 0.55
C GLY A 126 -8.49 -18.03 -0.19
N GLY A 127 -8.08 -16.96 0.49
CA GLY A 127 -7.78 -15.69 -0.15
C GLY A 127 -6.52 -15.76 -1.02
N GLY A 128 -6.44 -14.85 -1.99
CA GLY A 128 -5.25 -14.64 -2.82
C GLY A 128 -4.20 -13.80 -2.11
N ASP A 129 -3.26 -13.27 -2.90
CA ASP A 129 -2.11 -12.54 -2.38
C ASP A 129 -2.53 -11.19 -1.77
N VAL A 130 -1.77 -10.76 -0.75
CA VAL A 130 -2.00 -9.50 -0.03
C VAL A 130 -0.84 -8.55 -0.27
N TRP A 131 -1.13 -7.29 -0.63
CA TRP A 131 -0.09 -6.30 -0.83
C TRP A 131 -0.46 -4.91 -0.32
N THR A 132 0.57 -4.13 0.04
CA THR A 132 0.42 -2.75 0.50
C THR A 132 1.70 -1.90 0.32
N TYR A 133 1.62 -0.65 0.74
CA TYR A 133 2.72 0.31 0.78
C TYR A 133 2.76 1.00 2.15
N THR A 134 3.95 1.26 2.67
CA THR A 134 4.13 1.91 3.98
C THR A 134 5.10 3.09 3.91
N HIS A 135 4.76 4.20 4.58
CA HIS A 135 5.71 5.30 4.86
C HIS A 135 6.33 5.15 6.26
N ALA A 136 5.94 4.13 7.03
CA ALA A 136 6.43 3.88 8.38
C ALA A 136 7.73 3.06 8.42
N TRP A 137 8.30 2.74 7.26
CA TRP A 137 9.46 1.86 7.08
C TRP A 137 10.68 2.24 7.92
N ARG A 138 10.85 3.53 8.28
CA ARG A 138 11.94 3.99 9.16
C ARG A 138 11.84 3.47 10.59
N THR A 139 10.63 3.12 11.04
CA THR A 139 10.34 2.74 12.43
C THR A 139 9.72 1.34 12.55
N VAL A 140 9.22 0.81 11.44
CA VAL A 140 8.58 -0.50 11.34
C VAL A 140 9.40 -1.34 10.37
N PRO A 141 10.18 -2.33 10.83
CA PRO A 141 10.95 -3.20 9.96
C PRO A 141 10.04 -4.10 9.14
N ARG A 142 10.53 -4.58 7.99
CA ARG A 142 9.74 -5.40 7.05
C ARG A 142 9.16 -6.66 7.68
N ASP A 143 9.94 -7.32 8.54
CA ASP A 143 9.58 -8.58 9.18
C ASP A 143 8.35 -8.45 10.11
N ALA A 144 8.07 -7.25 10.63
CA ALA A 144 6.89 -6.98 11.45
C ALA A 144 5.57 -7.22 10.70
N TRP A 145 5.58 -7.23 9.36
CA TRP A 145 4.39 -7.51 8.54
C TRP A 145 4.16 -9.00 8.29
N GLY A 146 5.09 -9.88 8.70
CA GLY A 146 5.04 -11.30 8.39
C GLY A 146 5.34 -11.62 6.92
N THR A 147 5.01 -12.84 6.51
CA THR A 147 5.36 -13.36 5.17
C THR A 147 4.21 -13.26 4.17
N SER A 148 2.95 -13.21 4.63
CA SER A 148 1.77 -13.22 3.74
C SER A 148 1.43 -11.84 3.16
N VAL A 149 2.14 -10.78 3.55
CA VAL A 149 1.99 -9.43 3.00
C VAL A 149 3.22 -9.06 2.20
N SER A 150 3.05 -8.75 0.91
CA SER A 150 4.04 -8.03 0.13
C SER A 150 3.93 -6.53 0.44
N VAL A 151 4.97 -5.93 1.01
CA VAL A 151 4.94 -4.51 1.42
C VAL A 151 6.15 -3.77 0.89
N LEU A 152 5.87 -2.70 0.14
CA LEU A 152 6.88 -1.80 -0.40
C LEU A 152 6.97 -0.55 0.48
N ALA A 153 8.20 -0.07 0.70
CA ALA A 153 8.45 1.17 1.42
C ALA A 153 8.28 2.36 0.47
N SER A 154 7.27 3.18 0.73
CA SER A 154 7.08 4.44 0.01
C SER A 154 8.12 5.47 0.44
N THR A 155 8.77 6.08 -0.55
CA THR A 155 9.73 7.17 -0.37
C THR A 155 9.49 8.28 -1.38
N GLU A 156 9.87 9.50 -1.01
CA GLU A 156 9.90 10.69 -1.86
C GLU A 156 11.32 11.10 -2.24
N ASN A 157 12.34 10.34 -1.79
CA ASN A 157 13.75 10.63 -2.00
C ASN A 157 14.53 9.37 -2.45
N PRO A 158 15.16 9.38 -3.64
CA PRO A 158 15.93 8.23 -4.14
C PRO A 158 17.14 7.87 -3.26
N LEU A 159 17.66 8.84 -2.50
CA LEU A 159 18.75 8.62 -1.53
C LEU A 159 18.35 7.70 -0.35
N ASP A 160 17.06 7.45 -0.15
CA ASP A 160 16.59 6.58 0.93
C ASP A 160 16.69 5.08 0.61
N THR A 161 17.04 4.72 -0.63
CA THR A 161 16.99 3.35 -1.14
C THR A 161 17.85 2.37 -0.35
N GLU A 162 19.08 2.73 -0.02
CA GLU A 162 19.96 1.91 0.83
C GLU A 162 19.35 1.67 2.22
N ALA A 163 18.87 2.74 2.88
CA ALA A 163 18.25 2.66 4.20
C ALA A 163 16.95 1.82 4.19
N ILE A 164 16.17 1.93 3.12
CA ILE A 164 14.96 1.11 2.91
C ILE A 164 15.33 -0.37 2.80
N ARG A 165 16.35 -0.69 2.00
CA ARG A 165 16.82 -2.07 1.83
C ARG A 165 17.40 -2.65 3.11
N ALA A 166 18.11 -1.83 3.89
CA ALA A 166 18.60 -2.21 5.22
C ALA A 166 17.46 -2.55 6.21
N GLN A 167 16.28 -1.95 6.05
CA GLN A 167 15.06 -2.32 6.80
C GLN A 167 14.32 -3.54 6.22
N GLY A 168 14.89 -4.15 5.17
CA GLY A 168 14.34 -5.31 4.49
C GLY A 168 13.23 -4.98 3.50
N TYR A 169 13.00 -3.73 3.13
CA TYR A 169 11.94 -3.38 2.18
C TYR A 169 12.44 -3.26 0.75
N VAL A 170 11.49 -3.35 -0.19
CA VAL A 170 11.66 -2.87 -1.56
C VAL A 170 11.16 -1.42 -1.64
N PRO A 171 11.91 -0.51 -2.26
CA PRO A 171 11.48 0.88 -2.38
C PRO A 171 10.39 1.06 -3.45
N ALA A 172 9.43 1.93 -3.14
CA ALA A 172 8.43 2.48 -4.05
C ALA A 172 8.56 4.01 -4.03
N ILE A 173 8.69 4.64 -5.20
CA ILE A 173 8.86 6.09 -5.29
C ILE A 173 7.80 6.73 -6.17
N VAL A 174 7.42 7.96 -5.84
CA VAL A 174 6.64 8.81 -6.74
C VAL A 174 7.60 9.74 -7.49
N VAL A 175 7.55 9.73 -8.82
CA VAL A 175 8.30 10.63 -9.72
C VAL A 175 7.32 11.61 -10.39
N ALA A 176 7.82 12.75 -10.85
CA ALA A 176 6.99 13.73 -11.56
C ALA A 176 6.34 13.10 -12.80
N GLU A 177 7.15 12.43 -13.62
CA GLU A 177 6.77 11.64 -14.77
C GLU A 177 7.75 10.47 -14.95
N HIS A 178 7.35 9.47 -15.73
CA HIS A 178 8.24 8.35 -16.05
C HIS A 178 9.24 8.80 -17.12
N PRO A 179 10.56 8.72 -16.89
CA PRO A 179 11.55 9.10 -17.92
C PRO A 179 11.56 8.12 -19.10
N SER A 180 11.09 6.88 -18.89
CA SER A 180 10.87 5.90 -19.95
C SER A 180 9.82 4.86 -19.51
N ASP A 181 9.38 4.01 -20.44
CA ASP A 181 8.57 2.81 -20.13
C ASP A 181 9.42 1.57 -19.79
N ARG A 182 10.74 1.73 -19.72
CA ARG A 182 11.73 0.71 -19.36
C ARG A 182 12.32 1.00 -17.99
N VAL A 183 13.08 0.04 -17.46
CA VAL A 183 13.80 0.23 -16.19
C VAL A 183 14.78 1.40 -16.32
N PHE A 184 14.80 2.27 -15.33
CA PHE A 184 15.68 3.45 -15.27
C PHE A 184 16.36 3.58 -13.91
N THR A 185 17.34 4.48 -13.81
CA THR A 185 18.03 4.81 -12.56
C THR A 185 17.67 6.23 -12.14
N LEU A 186 17.74 6.50 -10.83
CA LEU A 186 17.64 7.84 -10.29
C LEU A 186 18.96 8.18 -9.61
N GLU A 187 19.36 9.45 -9.70
CA GLU A 187 20.56 9.91 -9.00
C GLU A 187 20.46 9.63 -7.49
N GLY A 188 21.53 9.10 -6.92
CA GLY A 188 21.58 8.74 -5.50
C GLY A 188 20.85 7.44 -5.11
N SER A 189 20.29 6.71 -6.08
CA SER A 189 19.63 5.42 -5.84
C SER A 189 20.53 4.24 -6.23
N ASP A 190 20.56 3.20 -5.38
CA ASP A 190 21.27 1.94 -5.65
C ASP A 190 20.38 0.86 -6.33
N VAL A 191 19.11 1.16 -6.57
CA VAL A 191 18.14 0.26 -7.23
C VAL A 191 17.83 0.67 -8.67
N GLY A 192 17.42 -0.31 -9.48
CA GLY A 192 16.77 -0.04 -10.77
C GLY A 192 15.26 0.17 -10.60
N TRP A 193 14.71 1.25 -11.14
CA TRP A 193 13.30 1.61 -11.02
C TRP A 193 12.49 1.07 -12.18
N ILE A 194 11.50 0.22 -11.88
CA ILE A 194 10.51 -0.23 -12.85
C ILE A 194 9.37 0.79 -12.88
N PRO A 195 9.12 1.48 -14.01
CA PRO A 195 7.94 2.33 -14.12
C PRO A 195 6.67 1.47 -14.06
N CYS A 196 5.71 1.86 -13.24
CA CYS A 196 4.48 1.10 -13.01
C CYS A 196 3.78 0.74 -14.35
N PRO A 197 3.63 -0.56 -14.68
CA PRO A 197 3.02 -1.00 -15.95
C PRO A 197 1.59 -0.51 -16.15
N GLN A 198 0.85 -0.24 -15.07
CA GLN A 198 -0.50 0.33 -15.18
C GLN A 198 -0.48 1.77 -15.70
N GLN A 199 0.59 2.52 -15.46
CA GLN A 199 0.71 3.92 -15.89
C GLN A 199 1.35 4.06 -17.27
N THR A 200 2.24 3.13 -17.65
CA THR A 200 2.94 3.17 -18.94
C THR A 200 2.26 2.34 -20.02
N ARG A 201 1.59 1.24 -19.66
CA ARG A 201 1.03 0.25 -20.59
C ARG A 201 -0.42 -0.14 -20.30
N GLY A 202 -1.04 0.44 -19.27
CA GLY A 202 -2.42 0.15 -18.89
C GLY A 202 -2.66 -1.28 -18.38
N VAL A 203 -1.61 -1.98 -17.94
CA VAL A 203 -1.70 -3.34 -17.38
C VAL A 203 -2.14 -3.29 -15.90
N PRO A 204 -3.34 -3.79 -15.54
CA PRO A 204 -3.85 -3.70 -14.17
C PRO A 204 -2.99 -4.45 -13.16
N CYS A 205 -3.06 -4.04 -11.88
CA CYS A 205 -2.25 -4.64 -10.83
C CYS A 205 -2.46 -6.16 -10.68
N SER A 206 -3.71 -6.64 -10.75
CA SER A 206 -4.04 -8.07 -10.70
C SER A 206 -3.32 -8.90 -11.77
N ASP A 207 -2.99 -8.26 -12.90
CA ASP A 207 -2.41 -8.89 -14.07
C ASP A 207 -0.88 -8.77 -14.05
N CYS A 208 -0.34 -7.60 -13.68
CA CYS A 208 1.11 -7.38 -13.68
C CYS A 208 1.82 -8.03 -12.47
N ARG A 209 1.15 -8.05 -11.31
CA ARG A 209 1.60 -8.65 -10.04
C ARG A 209 2.97 -8.27 -9.51
N LEU A 210 3.61 -7.20 -10.01
CA LEU A 210 4.95 -6.79 -9.52
C LEU A 210 4.95 -6.46 -8.02
N CYS A 211 3.99 -5.65 -7.56
CA CYS A 211 3.91 -5.25 -6.15
C CYS A 211 3.41 -6.36 -5.22
N PHE A 212 3.05 -7.52 -5.75
CA PHE A 212 2.58 -8.66 -4.98
C PHE A 212 3.73 -9.56 -4.53
N ASP A 213 4.94 -9.30 -5.02
CA ASP A 213 6.11 -10.14 -4.81
C ASP A 213 7.33 -9.25 -4.49
N ASP A 214 7.34 -8.71 -3.28
CA ASP A 214 8.45 -7.89 -2.78
C ASP A 214 9.75 -8.69 -2.58
N ALA A 215 9.67 -10.01 -2.38
CA ALA A 215 10.82 -10.88 -2.33
C ALA A 215 11.55 -10.90 -3.69
N LYS A 216 10.81 -11.18 -4.78
CA LYS A 216 11.38 -11.16 -6.13
C LYS A 216 11.93 -9.80 -6.53
N LEU A 217 11.23 -8.71 -6.20
CA LEU A 217 11.72 -7.36 -6.48
C LEU A 217 13.04 -7.07 -5.75
N ARG A 218 13.18 -7.55 -4.52
CA ARG A 218 14.41 -7.43 -3.72
C ARG A 218 15.56 -8.21 -4.34
N ASP A 219 15.32 -9.46 -4.75
CA ASP A 219 16.32 -10.32 -5.38
C ASP A 219 16.83 -9.71 -6.70
N MET A 220 15.95 -9.05 -7.45
CA MET A 220 16.29 -8.35 -8.69
C MET A 220 16.97 -6.98 -8.47
N ASN A 221 17.11 -6.54 -7.21
CA ASN A 221 17.52 -5.18 -6.83
C ASN A 221 16.73 -4.09 -7.58
N LYS A 222 15.40 -4.23 -7.58
CA LYS A 222 14.47 -3.29 -8.24
C LYS A 222 13.51 -2.62 -7.27
N GLY A 223 13.13 -1.39 -7.59
CA GLY A 223 12.02 -0.66 -6.97
C GLY A 223 10.91 -0.37 -7.98
N ILE A 224 9.76 0.12 -7.49
CA ILE A 224 8.64 0.54 -8.35
C ILE A 224 8.54 2.06 -8.35
N ALA A 225 8.54 2.66 -9.53
CA ALA A 225 8.26 4.07 -9.70
C ALA A 225 6.80 4.30 -10.11
N PHE A 226 6.18 5.32 -9.53
CA PHE A 226 4.84 5.79 -9.86
C PHE A 226 4.91 7.24 -10.33
N ALA A 227 4.40 7.52 -11.52
CA ALA A 227 4.31 8.90 -11.99
C ALA A 227 3.14 9.61 -11.32
N ALA A 228 3.33 10.89 -10.99
CA ALA A 228 2.38 11.75 -10.30
C ALA A 228 1.23 12.24 -11.22
N HIS A 229 0.67 11.38 -12.10
CA HIS A 229 -0.40 11.76 -13.02
C HIS A 229 -1.65 12.21 -12.26
N GLY A 230 -2.09 13.45 -12.50
CA GLY A 230 -3.20 14.10 -11.78
C GLY A 230 -2.83 14.63 -10.39
N ALA A 231 -1.56 14.58 -10.02
CA ALA A 231 -1.09 15.14 -8.75
C ALA A 231 -1.19 16.66 -8.77
N THR A 232 -1.81 17.21 -7.74
CA THR A 232 -1.92 18.65 -7.56
C THR A 232 -0.53 19.27 -7.38
N ARG A 233 -0.42 20.58 -7.63
CA ARG A 233 0.80 21.38 -7.36
C ARG A 233 1.42 21.13 -5.97
N LYS A 234 0.62 20.68 -5.00
CA LYS A 234 1.05 20.36 -3.63
C LYS A 234 1.99 19.15 -3.56
N ILE A 235 1.66 18.04 -4.23
CA ILE A 235 2.51 16.82 -4.22
C ILE A 235 3.88 17.12 -4.84
N ARG A 236 3.91 17.86 -5.96
CA ARG A 236 5.17 18.19 -6.67
C ARG A 236 6.21 18.88 -5.79
N LYS A 237 5.79 19.65 -4.76
CA LYS A 237 6.71 20.30 -3.82
C LYS A 237 7.44 19.32 -2.89
N HIS A 238 6.89 18.12 -2.72
CA HIS A 238 7.47 17.07 -1.89
C HIS A 238 8.29 16.07 -2.70
N LEU A 239 8.16 16.08 -4.03
CA LEU A 239 8.97 15.24 -4.91
C LEU A 239 10.35 15.87 -5.04
N ARG A 240 11.40 15.15 -4.62
CA ARG A 240 12.79 15.56 -4.80
C ARG A 240 13.42 15.00 -6.08
N VAL A 241 12.61 14.35 -6.90
CA VAL A 241 12.97 13.82 -8.22
C VAL A 241 12.24 14.68 -9.24
N LEU A 242 12.93 15.71 -9.72
CA LEU A 242 12.55 16.52 -10.88
C LEU A 242 13.49 16.17 -12.03
#